data_AF-A0A562HZ78-F1
#
_entry.id   AF-A0A562HZ78-F1
#
_cell.length_a   1.000
_cell.length_b   1.000
_cell.length_c   1.000
_cell.angle_alpha   90.00
_cell.angle_beta   90.00
_cell.angle_gamma   90.00
#
_symmetry.space_group_name_H-M   'P 1'
#
loop_
_entity.id
_entity.type
_entity.pdbx_description
1 polymer ?
#
loop_
_entity_poly.entity_id
_entity_poly.type
_entity_poly.pdbx_seq_one_letter_code
_entity_poly.pdbx_strand_id
1 'polypeptide(L)'
;MSAPYPSPHLRRITGFSLIEVLITLLLITLGILGMVSLQIRTLQYTQDSIQRNTAAMLANDLMELIRATPTGLPASSDFYKAKGADFPTAPNSCTPLPSEPSQQLGCWAEKAKISLPDASALLKDEFYICRTNTANSCTNTGTSLEIQLAWRVKAGECMESGASTDSTICHYRLRSQI
;
A
#
# COMPACT_ATOMS: atom_id res chain seq x y z
N MET A 1 -72.21 -55.14 3.13
CA MET A 1 -70.80 -54.80 3.41
C MET A 1 -70.36 -53.78 2.36
N SER A 2 -70.46 -52.48 2.65
CA SER A 2 -70.10 -51.40 1.72
C SER A 2 -68.95 -50.62 2.35
N ALA A 3 -67.76 -50.67 1.73
CA ALA A 3 -66.59 -49.93 2.20
C ALA A 3 -66.69 -48.44 1.81
N PRO A 4 -66.32 -47.50 2.70
CA PRO A 4 -66.32 -46.07 2.37
C PRO A 4 -65.12 -45.70 1.48
N TYR A 5 -65.37 -44.88 0.47
CA TYR A 5 -64.34 -44.33 -0.43
C TYR A 5 -63.59 -43.19 0.29
N PRO A 6 -62.25 -43.15 0.27
CA PRO A 6 -61.51 -42.01 0.81
C PRO A 6 -61.68 -40.80 -0.12
N SER A 7 -62.11 -39.67 0.45
CA SER A 7 -62.22 -38.40 -0.25
C SER A 7 -60.84 -37.77 -0.42
N PRO A 8 -60.47 -37.30 -1.63
CA PRO A 8 -59.20 -36.63 -1.85
C PRO A 8 -59.24 -35.24 -1.21
N HIS A 9 -58.34 -34.97 -0.27
CA HIS A 9 -58.06 -33.61 0.17
C HIS A 9 -57.45 -32.84 -1.01
N LEU A 10 -58.22 -31.94 -1.64
CA LEU A 10 -57.67 -30.99 -2.60
C LEU A 10 -56.67 -30.09 -1.86
N ARG A 11 -55.38 -30.30 -2.12
CA ARG A 11 -54.33 -29.36 -1.71
C ARG A 11 -54.61 -28.03 -2.40
N ARG A 12 -54.90 -27.00 -1.60
CA ARG A 12 -55.04 -25.63 -2.09
C ARG A 12 -53.66 -25.15 -2.56
N ILE A 13 -53.49 -25.00 -3.86
CA ILE A 13 -52.29 -24.39 -4.42
C ILE A 13 -52.39 -22.89 -4.14
N THR A 14 -51.62 -22.39 -3.18
CA THR A 14 -51.41 -20.96 -2.98
C THR A 14 -50.34 -20.51 -3.97
N GLY A 15 -50.76 -19.90 -5.07
CA GLY A 15 -49.84 -19.25 -6.01
C GLY A 15 -49.24 -17.98 -5.41
N PHE A 16 -47.99 -17.66 -5.79
CA PHE A 16 -47.33 -16.42 -5.43
C PHE A 16 -48.13 -15.21 -5.90
N SER A 17 -48.30 -14.21 -5.04
CA SER A 17 -48.91 -12.94 -5.43
C SER A 17 -47.88 -12.10 -6.19
N LEU A 18 -48.31 -11.37 -7.23
CA LEU A 18 -47.42 -10.49 -8.03
C LEU A 18 -46.72 -9.44 -7.14
N ILE A 19 -47.38 -9.01 -6.06
CA ILE A 19 -46.83 -8.08 -5.06
C ILE A 19 -45.63 -8.69 -4.31
N GLU A 20 -45.63 -10.00 -4.06
CA GLU A 20 -44.58 -10.70 -3.32
C GLU A 20 -43.30 -10.78 -4.15
N VAL A 21 -43.43 -11.08 -5.45
CA VAL A 21 -42.31 -11.06 -6.38
C VAL A 21 -41.74 -9.64 -6.54
N LEU A 22 -42.60 -8.62 -6.58
CA LEU A 22 -42.15 -7.23 -6.68
C LEU A 22 -41.38 -6.78 -5.43
N ILE A 23 -41.85 -7.14 -4.23
CA ILE A 23 -41.18 -6.84 -2.96
C ILE A 23 -39.86 -7.59 -2.85
N THR A 24 -39.81 -8.88 -3.22
CA THR A 24 -38.55 -9.65 -3.21
C THR A 24 -37.50 -9.06 -4.14
N LEU A 25 -37.86 -8.67 -5.36
CA LEU A 25 -36.95 -7.98 -6.28
C LEU A 25 -36.48 -6.63 -5.72
N LEU A 26 -37.37 -5.85 -5.08
CA LEU A 26 -37.00 -4.61 -4.42
C LEU A 26 -35.96 -4.84 -3.30
N LEU A 27 -36.19 -5.82 -2.43
CA LEU A 27 -35.27 -6.12 -1.34
C LEU A 27 -33.91 -6.63 -1.85
N ILE A 28 -33.91 -7.48 -2.89
CA ILE A 28 -32.69 -8.00 -3.51
C ILE A 28 -31.88 -6.87 -4.13
N THR A 29 -32.52 -5.97 -4.89
CA THR A 29 -31.83 -4.85 -5.53
C THR A 29 -31.21 -3.91 -4.49
N LEU A 30 -31.93 -3.57 -3.42
CA LEU A 30 -31.38 -2.79 -2.30
C LEU A 30 -30.21 -3.51 -1.61
N GLY A 31 -30.32 -4.83 -1.40
CA GLY A 31 -29.25 -5.64 -0.81
C GLY A 31 -27.97 -5.65 -1.66
N ILE A 32 -28.10 -5.79 -2.98
CA ILE A 32 -26.97 -5.77 -3.91
C ILE A 32 -26.31 -4.38 -3.95
N LEU A 33 -27.09 -3.30 -4.00
CA LEU A 33 -26.55 -1.93 -3.96
C LEU A 33 -25.75 -1.68 -2.66
N GLY A 34 -26.27 -2.16 -1.53
CA GLY A 34 -25.54 -2.13 -0.26
C GLY A 34 -24.22 -2.88 -0.33
N MET A 35 -24.21 -4.10 -0.85
CA MET A 35 -23.00 -4.91 -1.01
C MET A 35 -21.96 -4.26 -1.93
N VAL A 36 -22.37 -3.72 -3.07
CA VAL A 36 -21.47 -3.05 -4.03
C VAL A 36 -20.79 -1.84 -3.38
N SER A 37 -21.53 -1.05 -2.59
CA SER A 37 -20.96 0.09 -1.87
C SER A 37 -19.83 -0.31 -0.91
N LEU A 38 -19.97 -1.47 -0.25
CA LEU A 38 -18.94 -2.02 0.62
C LEU A 38 -17.75 -2.54 -0.19
N GLN A 39 -18.00 -3.23 -1.31
CA GLN A 39 -16.94 -3.73 -2.18
C GLN A 39 -16.04 -2.61 -2.70
N ILE A 40 -16.61 -1.46 -3.09
CA ILE A 40 -15.83 -0.29 -3.54
C ILE A 40 -14.86 0.20 -2.45
N ARG A 41 -15.34 0.32 -1.20
CA ARG A 41 -14.50 0.72 -0.08
C ARG A 41 -13.39 -0.29 0.17
N THR A 42 -13.72 -1.58 0.13
CA THR A 42 -12.74 -2.66 0.27
C THR A 42 -11.66 -2.60 -0.81
N LEU A 43 -12.02 -2.30 -2.06
CA LEU A 43 -11.04 -2.14 -3.15
C LEU A 43 -10.07 -0.99 -2.87
N GLN A 44 -10.56 0.16 -2.39
CA GLN A 44 -9.70 1.29 -2.03
C GLN A 44 -8.70 0.92 -0.92
N TYR A 45 -9.17 0.28 0.15
CA TYR A 45 -8.30 -0.18 1.23
C TYR A 45 -7.29 -1.23 0.78
N THR A 46 -7.69 -2.11 -0.13
CA THR A 46 -6.80 -3.15 -0.67
C THR A 46 -5.68 -2.53 -1.49
N GLN A 47 -5.99 -1.52 -2.32
CA GLN A 47 -4.97 -0.80 -3.07
C GLN A 47 -3.96 -0.14 -2.13
N ASP A 48 -4.40 0.72 -1.19
CA ASP A 48 -3.49 1.39 -0.25
C ASP A 48 -2.61 0.39 0.51
N SER A 49 -3.19 -0.74 0.94
CA SER A 49 -2.46 -1.81 1.61
C SER A 49 -1.36 -2.41 0.71
N ILE A 50 -1.63 -2.60 -0.59
CA ILE A 50 -0.63 -3.08 -1.55
C ILE A 50 0.51 -2.06 -1.68
N GLN A 51 0.22 -0.76 -1.87
CA GLN A 51 1.29 0.23 -2.02
C GLN A 51 2.13 0.37 -0.75
N ARG A 52 1.50 0.39 0.43
CA ARG A 52 2.20 0.39 1.72
C ARG A 52 3.07 -0.84 1.90
N ASN A 53 2.56 -2.03 1.52
CA ASN A 53 3.33 -3.26 1.61
C ASN A 53 4.52 -3.25 0.64
N THR A 54 4.35 -2.74 -0.58
CA THR A 54 5.46 -2.55 -1.52
C THR A 54 6.50 -1.58 -0.98
N ALA A 55 6.08 -0.46 -0.39
CA ALA A 55 6.99 0.48 0.26
C ALA A 55 7.73 -0.17 1.45
N ALA A 56 7.03 -0.94 2.28
CA ALA A 56 7.62 -1.69 3.37
C ALA A 56 8.68 -2.69 2.89
N MET A 57 8.38 -3.43 1.82
CA MET A 57 9.32 -4.35 1.19
C MET A 57 10.56 -3.61 0.66
N LEU A 58 10.39 -2.50 -0.06
CA LEU A 58 11.51 -1.69 -0.57
C LEU A 58 12.38 -1.11 0.55
N ALA A 59 11.77 -0.65 1.65
CA ALA A 59 12.50 -0.11 2.79
C ALA A 59 13.29 -1.22 3.50
N ASN A 60 12.70 -2.41 3.66
CA ASN A 60 13.40 -3.57 4.21
C ASN A 60 14.54 -4.04 3.29
N ASP A 61 14.31 -4.12 1.97
CA ASP A 61 15.36 -4.45 0.99
C ASP A 61 16.55 -3.51 1.13
N LEU A 62 16.31 -2.20 1.22
CA LEU A 62 17.38 -1.21 1.41
C LEU A 62 18.12 -1.40 2.74
N MET A 63 17.38 -1.68 3.81
CA MET A 63 17.96 -1.91 5.12
C MET A 63 18.83 -3.18 5.14
N GLU A 64 18.44 -4.21 4.40
CA GLU A 64 19.27 -5.41 4.22
C GLU A 64 20.51 -5.13 3.37
N LEU A 65 20.43 -4.30 2.31
CA LEU A 65 21.61 -3.84 1.57
C LEU A 65 22.62 -3.11 2.47
N ILE A 66 22.12 -2.22 3.33
CA ILE A 66 22.90 -1.49 4.32
C ILE A 66 23.58 -2.46 5.29
N ARG A 67 22.85 -3.45 5.82
CA ARG A 67 23.39 -4.44 6.77
C ARG A 67 24.39 -5.40 6.14
N ALA A 68 24.18 -5.76 4.88
CA ALA A 68 25.07 -6.63 4.13
C ALA A 68 26.39 -5.95 3.74
N THR A 69 26.47 -4.62 3.84
CA THR A 69 27.66 -3.86 3.48
C THR A 69 28.75 -4.04 4.55
N PRO A 70 29.96 -4.54 4.19
CA PRO A 70 31.00 -4.91 5.17
C PRO A 70 31.53 -3.73 5.99
N THR A 71 31.52 -2.53 5.43
CA THR A 71 31.97 -1.31 6.11
C THR A 71 30.95 -0.76 7.11
N GLY A 72 29.77 -1.40 7.20
CA GLY A 72 28.65 -0.95 8.02
C GLY A 72 28.07 0.37 7.53
N LEU A 73 27.39 1.08 8.43
CA LEU A 73 26.83 2.40 8.15
C LEU A 73 27.59 3.48 8.96
N PRO A 74 28.74 3.98 8.47
CA PRO A 74 29.46 5.07 9.12
C PRO A 74 28.65 6.39 9.13
N ALA A 75 29.15 7.41 9.82
CA ALA A 75 28.50 8.73 9.88
C ALA A 75 28.36 9.39 8.49
N SER A 76 29.30 9.11 7.59
CA SER A 76 29.25 9.45 6.16
C SER A 76 29.21 8.16 5.35
N SER A 77 28.05 7.82 4.81
CA SER A 77 27.84 6.63 3.97
C SER A 77 27.15 7.04 2.67
N ASP A 78 27.51 6.40 1.57
CA ASP A 78 26.89 6.65 0.25
C ASP A 78 25.47 6.07 0.14
N PHE A 79 25.00 5.37 1.18
CA PHE A 79 23.59 5.01 1.32
C PHE A 79 22.71 6.17 1.81
N TYR A 80 23.32 7.24 2.34
CA TYR A 80 22.52 8.39 2.79
C TYR A 80 22.09 9.25 1.61
N LYS A 81 20.84 9.70 1.72
CA LYS A 81 20.20 10.61 0.78
C LYS A 81 19.41 11.63 1.59
N ALA A 82 19.89 12.87 1.61
CA ALA A 82 19.18 13.96 2.27
C ALA A 82 17.90 14.33 1.49
N LYS A 83 16.92 14.91 2.19
CA LYS A 83 15.73 15.48 1.53
C LYS A 83 16.17 16.58 0.55
N GLY A 84 15.66 16.55 -0.68
CA GLY A 84 16.02 17.49 -1.75
C GLY A 84 17.32 17.15 -2.51
N ALA A 85 18.09 16.15 -2.06
CA ALA A 85 19.24 15.65 -2.82
C ALA A 85 18.78 14.68 -3.92
N ASP A 86 19.61 14.50 -4.94
CA ASP A 86 19.38 13.48 -5.96
C ASP A 86 19.90 12.12 -5.50
N PHE A 87 19.24 11.05 -5.94
CA PHE A 87 19.78 9.70 -5.79
C PHE A 87 20.99 9.50 -6.70
N PRO A 88 21.97 8.67 -6.30
CA PRO A 88 23.08 8.32 -7.18
C PRO A 88 22.56 7.67 -8.47
N THR A 89 23.24 7.96 -9.58
CA THR A 89 22.89 7.39 -10.87
C THR A 89 23.09 5.88 -10.85
N ALA A 90 22.06 5.14 -11.27
CA ALA A 90 22.16 3.70 -11.40
C ALA A 90 23.16 3.30 -12.51
N PRO A 91 23.91 2.20 -12.32
CA PRO A 91 24.71 1.62 -13.40
C PRO A 91 23.83 1.06 -14.52
N ASN A 92 24.43 0.75 -15.66
CA ASN A 92 23.73 0.19 -16.83
C ASN A 92 23.04 -1.16 -16.56
N SER A 93 23.48 -1.91 -15.54
CA SER A 93 22.88 -3.17 -15.11
C SER A 93 22.93 -3.27 -13.59
N CYS A 94 21.81 -3.71 -13.01
CA CYS A 94 21.67 -4.01 -11.58
C CYS A 94 21.69 -5.52 -11.29
N THR A 95 22.07 -6.31 -12.30
CA THR A 95 22.18 -7.77 -12.23
C THR A 95 23.51 -8.22 -12.86
N PRO A 96 24.48 -8.70 -12.06
CA PRO A 96 24.46 -8.80 -10.59
C PRO A 96 24.47 -7.42 -9.91
N LEU A 97 24.07 -7.38 -8.64
CA LEU A 97 24.08 -6.14 -7.86
C LEU A 97 25.54 -5.66 -7.70
N PRO A 98 25.85 -4.38 -7.97
CA PRO A 98 27.19 -3.84 -7.82
C PRO A 98 27.66 -3.93 -6.36
N SER A 99 28.97 -3.97 -6.13
CA SER A 99 29.55 -3.96 -4.77
C SER A 99 29.64 -2.56 -4.16
N GLU A 100 29.55 -1.52 -4.99
CA GLU A 100 29.68 -0.13 -4.58
C GLU A 100 28.36 0.39 -3.98
N PRO A 101 28.34 0.88 -2.71
CA PRO A 101 27.13 1.36 -2.05
C PRO A 101 26.31 2.40 -2.82
N SER A 102 26.99 3.36 -3.45
CA SER A 102 26.32 4.39 -4.27
C SER A 102 25.59 3.78 -5.47
N GLN A 103 26.20 2.79 -6.15
CA GLN A 103 25.58 2.11 -7.27
C GLN A 103 24.45 1.17 -6.83
N GLN A 104 24.59 0.52 -5.68
CA GLN A 104 23.53 -0.28 -5.06
C GLN A 104 22.30 0.59 -4.76
N LEU A 105 22.53 1.77 -4.18
CA LEU A 105 21.47 2.73 -3.90
C LEU A 105 20.80 3.22 -5.19
N GLY A 106 21.58 3.47 -6.25
CA GLY A 106 21.05 3.83 -7.56
C GLY A 106 20.16 2.73 -8.15
N CYS A 107 20.60 1.47 -8.08
CA CYS A 107 19.80 0.31 -8.49
C CYS A 107 18.50 0.16 -7.70
N TRP A 108 18.58 0.36 -6.37
CA TRP A 108 17.40 0.37 -5.53
C TRP A 108 16.44 1.50 -5.91
N ALA A 109 16.95 2.68 -6.25
CA ALA A 109 16.13 3.81 -6.69
C ALA A 109 15.38 3.49 -8.00
N GLU A 110 16.02 2.83 -8.96
CA GLU A 110 15.33 2.35 -10.17
C GLU A 110 14.23 1.33 -9.85
N LYS A 111 14.49 0.39 -8.93
CA LYS A 111 13.46 -0.54 -8.45
C LYS A 111 12.29 0.20 -7.79
N ALA A 112 12.56 1.24 -7.01
CA ALA A 112 11.53 2.06 -6.39
C ALA A 112 10.67 2.81 -7.44
N LYS A 113 11.29 3.37 -8.49
CA LYS A 113 10.58 4.07 -9.58
C LYS A 113 9.54 3.19 -10.26
N ILE A 114 9.84 1.92 -10.50
CA ILE A 114 8.93 0.99 -11.18
C ILE A 114 7.89 0.37 -10.24
N SER A 115 8.18 0.30 -8.94
CA SER A 115 7.34 -0.39 -7.96
C SER A 115 6.30 0.51 -7.30
N LEU A 116 6.57 1.81 -7.21
CA LEU A 116 5.71 2.78 -6.54
C LEU A 116 5.10 3.77 -7.56
N PRO A 117 3.79 4.08 -7.47
CA PRO A 117 3.15 5.07 -8.33
C PRO A 117 3.79 6.46 -8.20
N ASP A 118 4.17 7.05 -9.34
CA ASP A 118 4.76 8.38 -9.46
C ASP A 118 6.07 8.59 -8.67
N ALA A 119 6.74 7.50 -8.25
CA ALA A 119 7.95 7.62 -7.44
C ALA A 119 9.08 8.38 -8.15
N SER A 120 9.17 8.31 -9.48
CA SER A 120 10.17 9.05 -10.27
C SER A 120 10.13 10.56 -10.03
N ALA A 121 8.95 11.16 -9.85
CA ALA A 121 8.79 12.58 -9.55
C ALA A 121 9.03 12.91 -8.07
N LEU A 122 8.89 11.92 -7.19
CA LEU A 122 8.95 12.10 -5.73
C LEU A 122 10.32 11.80 -5.13
N LEU A 123 11.20 11.11 -5.86
CA LEU A 123 12.51 10.67 -5.36
C LEU A 123 13.36 11.82 -4.79
N LYS A 124 13.37 12.99 -5.42
CA LYS A 124 14.20 14.12 -4.98
C LYS A 124 13.66 14.74 -3.69
N ASP A 125 12.38 15.06 -3.66
CA ASP A 125 11.81 15.91 -2.61
C ASP A 125 11.21 15.11 -1.46
N GLU A 126 10.68 13.92 -1.70
CA GLU A 126 9.93 13.17 -0.68
C GLU A 126 10.66 11.97 -0.09
N PHE A 127 11.60 11.38 -0.84
CA PHE A 127 12.37 10.26 -0.32
C PHE A 127 13.56 10.78 0.48
N TYR A 128 13.92 10.12 1.57
CA TYR A 128 15.18 10.37 2.24
C TYR A 128 15.65 9.16 3.03
N ILE A 129 16.96 9.07 3.19
CA ILE A 129 17.67 8.02 3.92
C ILE A 129 18.72 8.73 4.75
N CYS A 130 18.53 8.84 6.05
CA CYS A 130 19.46 9.60 6.87
C CYS A 130 19.39 9.21 8.34
N ARG A 131 20.39 9.69 9.07
CA ARG A 131 20.41 9.59 10.53
C ARG A 131 19.56 10.66 11.17
N THR A 132 18.82 10.26 12.19
CA THR A 132 18.02 11.17 13.01
C THR A 132 17.91 10.67 14.45
N ASN A 133 17.77 11.60 15.40
CA ASN A 133 17.35 11.30 16.77
C ASN A 133 15.83 11.47 16.95
N THR A 134 15.21 12.26 16.07
CA THR A 134 13.81 12.67 16.10
C THR A 134 13.04 12.02 14.95
N ALA A 135 11.89 11.41 15.25
CA ALA A 135 11.06 10.79 14.22
C ALA A 135 10.56 11.83 13.20
N ASN A 136 10.33 11.40 11.97
CA ASN A 136 9.75 12.21 10.88
C ASN A 136 10.64 13.40 10.48
N SER A 137 11.96 13.28 10.62
CA SER A 137 12.87 14.37 10.32
C SER A 137 14.21 13.83 9.86
N CYS A 138 14.81 14.52 8.90
CA CYS A 138 16.09 14.16 8.33
C CYS A 138 17.14 15.21 8.70
N THR A 139 17.78 15.03 9.86
CA THR A 139 18.79 15.98 10.37
C THR A 139 20.22 15.60 9.99
N ASN A 140 20.43 14.39 9.43
CA ASN A 140 21.73 13.78 9.17
C ASN A 140 22.60 13.63 10.44
N THR A 141 21.97 13.67 11.61
CA THR A 141 22.62 13.53 12.91
C THR A 141 21.84 12.54 13.77
N GLY A 142 22.54 11.70 14.53
CA GLY A 142 21.90 10.76 15.44
C GLY A 142 22.25 9.31 15.19
N THR A 143 21.66 8.44 16.01
CA THR A 143 21.99 7.02 16.05
C THR A 143 20.97 6.14 15.35
N SER A 144 19.75 6.64 15.11
CA SER A 144 18.74 5.90 14.36
C SER A 144 18.83 6.22 12.87
N LEU A 145 18.75 5.20 12.03
CA LEU A 145 18.50 5.33 10.61
C LEU A 145 16.99 5.51 10.38
N GLU A 146 16.61 6.51 9.59
CA GLU A 146 15.24 6.69 9.09
C GLU A 146 15.23 6.66 7.56
N ILE A 147 14.36 5.82 7.02
CA ILE A 147 14.08 5.69 5.58
C ILE A 147 12.64 6.15 5.36
N GLN A 148 12.45 7.17 4.54
CA GLN A 148 11.14 7.61 4.09
C GLN A 148 10.98 7.34 2.59
N LEU A 149 9.89 6.67 2.24
CA LEU A 149 9.43 6.47 0.87
C LEU A 149 8.10 7.20 0.67
N ALA A 150 7.80 7.53 -0.57
CA ALA A 150 6.55 8.20 -0.92
C ALA A 150 5.97 7.68 -2.24
N TRP A 151 4.65 7.76 -2.38
CA TRP A 151 3.94 7.49 -3.63
C TRP A 151 2.72 8.40 -3.75
N ARG A 152 2.25 8.59 -4.98
CA ARG A 152 1.05 9.39 -5.24
C ARG A 152 -0.21 8.53 -5.22
N VAL A 153 -1.26 9.06 -4.60
CA VAL A 153 -2.64 8.54 -4.58
C VAL A 153 -3.63 9.68 -4.86
N LYS A 154 -4.93 9.39 -4.91
CA LYS A 154 -5.94 10.45 -4.99
C LYS A 154 -6.11 11.12 -3.63
N ALA A 155 -6.57 12.38 -3.66
CA ALA A 155 -6.83 13.13 -2.44
C ALA A 155 -7.76 12.34 -1.49
N GLY A 156 -7.36 12.26 -0.21
CA GLY A 156 -8.11 11.56 0.83
C GLY A 156 -7.88 10.04 0.91
N GLU A 157 -7.06 9.45 0.04
CA GLU A 157 -6.73 8.01 0.10
C GLU A 157 -5.57 7.69 1.07
N CYS A 158 -4.76 8.69 1.46
CA CYS A 158 -3.68 8.48 2.42
C CYS A 158 -4.20 8.31 3.86
N MET A 159 -3.97 7.14 4.44
CA MET A 159 -4.33 6.83 5.83
C MET A 159 -3.31 7.29 6.89
N GLU A 160 -2.54 8.36 6.66
CA GLU A 160 -1.60 8.88 7.67
C GLU A 160 -2.30 9.76 8.72
N SER A 161 -1.96 9.56 10.00
CA SER A 161 -2.47 10.38 11.10
C SER A 161 -1.95 11.82 10.97
N GLY A 162 -2.84 12.76 10.61
CA GLY A 162 -2.50 14.17 10.46
C GLY A 162 -2.19 14.62 9.02
N ALA A 163 -2.33 13.74 8.02
CA ALA A 163 -2.31 14.17 6.62
C ALA A 163 -3.55 15.04 6.33
N SER A 164 -3.37 16.14 5.58
CA SER A 164 -4.49 16.94 5.09
C SER A 164 -5.35 16.11 4.14
N THR A 165 -6.65 16.38 4.10
CA THR A 165 -7.58 15.66 3.19
C THR A 165 -7.23 15.88 1.71
N ASP A 166 -6.50 16.94 1.41
CA ASP A 166 -5.99 17.26 0.07
C ASP A 166 -4.63 16.62 -0.24
N SER A 167 -4.04 15.88 0.71
CA SER A 167 -2.75 15.21 0.46
C SER A 167 -2.92 14.13 -0.60
N THR A 168 -2.20 14.32 -1.70
CA THR A 168 -2.08 13.32 -2.79
C THR A 168 -0.84 12.46 -2.64
N ILE A 169 0.01 12.73 -1.63
CA ILE A 169 1.27 12.02 -1.41
C ILE A 169 1.16 11.29 -0.09
N CYS A 170 1.38 9.98 -0.13
CA CYS A 170 1.45 9.15 1.06
C CYS A 170 2.91 8.85 1.37
N HIS A 171 3.22 8.75 2.66
CA HIS A 171 4.53 8.33 3.11
C HIS A 171 4.51 6.96 3.80
N TYR A 172 5.64 6.29 3.70
CA TYR A 172 5.99 5.15 4.55
C TYR A 172 7.35 5.45 5.18
N ARG A 173 7.43 5.32 6.51
CA ARG A 173 8.64 5.59 7.29
C ARG A 173 9.05 4.34 8.04
N LEU A 174 10.32 3.97 7.87
CA LEU A 174 10.96 2.91 8.63
C LEU A 174 12.10 3.50 9.44
N ARG A 175 12.07 3.28 10.76
CA ARG A 175 13.14 3.69 11.68
C ARG A 175 13.77 2.46 12.31
N SER A 176 15.10 2.35 12.20
CA SER A 176 15.88 1.28 12.82
C SER A 176 17.03 1.87 13.62
N GLN A 177 17.32 1.26 14.77
CA GLN A 177 18.63 1.41 15.42
C GLN A 177 19.63 0.52 14.67
N ILE A 178 20.84 1.02 14.47
CA ILE A 178 21.95 0.33 13.80
C ILE A 178 23.15 0.26 14.73
#